data_AF-A0A0P9FVQ4-F1
#
_entry.id   AF-A0A0P9FVQ4-F1
#
_cell.length_a   1.000
_cell.length_b   1.000
_cell.length_c   1.000
_cell.angle_alpha   90.00
_cell.angle_beta   90.00
_cell.angle_gamma   90.00
#
_symmetry.space_group_name_H-M   'P 1'
#
loop_
_entity.id
_entity.type
_entity.pdbx_description
1 polymer ?
#
loop_
_entity_poly.entity_id
_entity_poly.type
_entity_poly.pdbx_seq_one_letter_code
_entity_poly.pdbx_strand_id
1 'polypeptide(L)'
;MTQGALSQTSAAGPDWTEHKLEQIMDPTRPLCREEIVWMLEYIKKKVAEEDPNLTDLSQPRLLKNFRYFAEIALMLIQRRGGHDMEADRFKSWLYEASFGLLPVKPDRIKRHL
;
A
#
# COMPACT_ATOMS: atom_id res chain seq x y z
N MET A 1 3.29 -25.77 -37.45
CA MET A 1 3.69 -26.09 -36.07
C MET A 1 4.42 -24.88 -35.49
N THR A 2 3.97 -24.45 -34.31
CA THR A 2 4.61 -23.57 -33.31
C THR A 2 5.04 -22.15 -33.72
N GLN A 3 4.11 -21.20 -33.50
CA GLN A 3 4.44 -19.83 -33.10
C GLN A 3 4.97 -19.86 -31.66
N GLY A 4 6.22 -19.43 -31.45
CA GLY A 4 6.77 -19.15 -30.13
C GLY A 4 6.64 -17.67 -29.84
N ALA A 5 5.58 -17.29 -29.11
CA ALA A 5 5.44 -15.97 -28.54
C ALA A 5 6.52 -15.77 -27.47
N LEU A 6 7.48 -14.89 -27.73
CA LEU A 6 8.33 -14.33 -26.69
C LEU A 6 7.49 -13.32 -25.92
N SER A 7 6.84 -13.81 -24.86
CA SER A 7 6.19 -12.98 -23.86
C SER A 7 7.22 -12.05 -23.25
N GLN A 8 7.00 -10.75 -23.47
CA GLN A 8 7.76 -9.67 -22.89
C GLN A 8 7.52 -9.66 -21.38
N THR A 9 8.47 -10.15 -20.61
CA THR A 9 8.52 -9.92 -19.16
C THR A 9 8.97 -8.48 -18.93
N SER A 10 8.01 -7.57 -18.75
CA SER A 10 8.27 -6.20 -18.31
C SER A 10 8.73 -6.20 -16.84
N ALA A 11 10.04 -6.42 -16.65
CA ALA A 11 10.72 -6.16 -15.38
C ALA A 11 11.12 -4.68 -15.33
N ALA A 12 10.18 -3.81 -14.94
CA ALA A 12 10.44 -2.40 -14.67
C ALA A 12 10.29 -2.09 -13.17
N GLY A 13 11.39 -2.31 -12.43
CA GLY A 13 11.79 -1.57 -11.21
C GLY A 13 11.16 -1.94 -9.86
N PRO A 14 11.67 -2.95 -9.14
CA PRO A 14 11.43 -3.09 -7.68
C PRO A 14 11.91 -1.86 -6.87
N ASP A 15 12.95 -1.17 -7.34
CA ASP A 15 13.62 -0.07 -6.61
C ASP A 15 12.74 1.20 -6.44
N TRP A 16 12.02 1.63 -7.48
CA TRP A 16 11.21 2.84 -7.40
C TRP A 16 9.96 2.67 -6.53
N THR A 17 9.31 1.52 -6.63
CA THR A 17 8.09 1.23 -5.84
C THR A 17 8.43 1.14 -4.37
N GLU A 18 9.50 0.43 -4.02
CA GLU A 18 9.99 0.34 -2.64
C GLU A 18 10.37 1.72 -2.11
N HIS A 19 11.15 2.50 -2.87
CA HIS A 19 11.50 3.86 -2.49
C HIS A 19 10.27 4.75 -2.27
N LYS A 20 9.26 4.66 -3.14
CA LYS A 20 8.02 5.42 -3.00
C LYS A 20 7.24 4.99 -1.76
N LEU A 21 7.15 3.69 -1.48
CA LEU A 21 6.51 3.16 -0.27
C LEU A 21 7.23 3.67 1.00
N GLU A 22 8.57 3.66 1.01
CA GLU A 22 9.34 4.18 2.14
C GLU A 22 9.10 5.67 2.37
N GLN A 23 9.05 6.46 1.30
CA GLN A 23 8.78 7.90 1.39
C GLN A 23 7.39 8.22 1.95
N ILE A 24 6.36 7.51 1.49
CA ILE A 24 4.97 7.70 1.93
C ILE A 24 4.80 7.31 3.41
N MET A 25 5.51 6.25 3.82
CA MET A 25 5.43 5.68 5.16
C MET A 25 6.37 6.35 6.17
N ASP A 26 7.21 7.30 5.74
CA ASP A 26 8.06 8.08 6.62
C ASP A 26 7.22 8.94 7.57
N PRO A 27 7.28 8.72 8.90
CA PRO A 27 6.49 9.49 9.85
C PRO A 27 6.82 10.98 9.86
N THR A 28 8.03 11.38 9.43
CA THR A 28 8.51 12.76 9.48
C THR A 28 8.00 13.65 8.35
N ARG A 29 7.43 13.06 7.29
CA ARG A 29 6.97 13.79 6.11
C ARG A 29 5.45 13.97 6.07
N PRO A 30 4.90 15.15 5.76
CA PRO A 30 3.46 15.27 5.54
C PRO A 30 3.05 14.44 4.32
N LEU A 31 1.90 13.78 4.42
CA LEU A 31 1.35 12.96 3.35
C LEU A 31 0.47 13.82 2.45
N CYS A 32 0.75 13.87 1.14
CA CYS A 32 -0.11 14.60 0.20
C CYS A 32 -1.21 13.72 -0.39
N ARG A 33 -2.23 14.37 -0.98
CA ARG A 33 -3.37 13.69 -1.59
C ARG A 33 -2.94 12.72 -2.70
N GLU A 34 -1.98 13.12 -3.52
CA GLU A 34 -1.46 12.34 -4.64
C GLU A 34 -0.82 11.05 -4.14
N GLU A 35 -0.12 11.10 -3.00
CA GLU A 35 0.49 9.93 -2.38
C GLU A 35 -0.55 8.97 -1.80
N ILE A 36 -1.65 9.49 -1.23
CA ILE A 36 -2.78 8.66 -0.77
C ILE A 36 -3.41 7.95 -1.97
N VAL A 37 -3.70 8.67 -3.06
CA VAL A 37 -4.30 8.10 -4.27
C VAL A 37 -3.39 7.02 -4.85
N TRP A 38 -2.08 7.30 -4.95
CA TRP A 38 -1.10 6.34 -5.43
C TRP A 38 -1.08 5.06 -4.59
N MET A 39 -1.14 5.17 -3.25
CA MET A 39 -1.24 4.00 -2.37
C MET A 39 -2.49 3.17 -2.62
N LEU A 40 -3.65 3.81 -2.79
CA LEU A 40 -4.90 3.10 -3.07
C LEU A 40 -4.83 2.39 -4.44
N GLU A 41 -4.24 3.02 -5.45
CA GLU A 41 -4.00 2.38 -6.75
C GLU A 41 -3.05 1.17 -6.63
N TYR A 42 -1.98 1.32 -5.85
CA TYR A 42 -1.03 0.24 -5.57
C TYR A 42 -1.71 -0.95 -4.88
N ILE A 43 -2.48 -0.71 -3.80
CA ILE A 43 -3.22 -1.77 -3.10
C ILE A 43 -4.20 -2.47 -4.05
N LYS A 44 -4.98 -1.69 -4.80
CA LYS A 44 -5.95 -2.23 -5.78
C LYS A 44 -5.25 -3.10 -6.82
N LYS A 45 -4.10 -2.65 -7.34
CA LYS A 45 -3.29 -3.43 -8.29
C LYS A 45 -2.85 -4.75 -7.68
N LYS A 46 -2.32 -4.74 -6.45
CA LYS A 46 -1.87 -5.96 -5.75
C LYS A 46 -2.99 -6.95 -5.46
N VAL A 47 -4.19 -6.45 -5.14
CA VAL A 47 -5.39 -7.29 -5.00
C VAL A 47 -5.76 -7.92 -6.34
N ALA A 48 -5.75 -7.16 -7.44
CA ALA A 48 -6.08 -7.66 -8.77
C ALA A 48 -5.03 -8.66 -9.31
N GLU A 49 -3.79 -8.54 -8.86
CA GLU A 49 -2.69 -9.48 -9.17
C GLU A 49 -2.69 -10.73 -8.28
N GLU A 50 -3.62 -10.83 -7.31
CA GLU A 50 -3.66 -11.92 -6.32
C GLU A 50 -2.30 -12.09 -5.62
N ASP A 51 -1.68 -10.98 -5.19
CA ASP A 51 -0.35 -10.99 -4.57
C ASP A 51 -0.29 -12.03 -3.43
N PRO A 52 0.69 -12.94 -3.41
CA PRO A 52 0.78 -14.01 -2.41
C PRO A 52 0.74 -13.49 -0.98
N ASN A 53 1.32 -12.31 -0.72
CA ASN A 53 1.34 -11.72 0.62
C ASN A 53 -0.05 -11.24 1.07
N LEU A 54 -1.03 -11.14 0.17
CA LEU A 54 -2.44 -10.91 0.47
C LEU A 54 -3.22 -12.20 0.58
N THR A 55 -3.02 -13.15 -0.35
CA THR A 55 -3.78 -14.42 -0.35
C THR A 55 -3.45 -15.29 0.87
N ASP A 56 -2.25 -15.16 1.42
CA ASP A 56 -1.81 -15.87 2.63
C ASP A 56 -2.35 -15.24 3.92
N LEU A 57 -2.98 -14.06 3.84
CA LEU A 57 -3.58 -13.42 5.01
C LEU A 57 -4.88 -14.11 5.43
N SER A 58 -5.09 -14.20 6.74
CA SER A 58 -6.37 -14.64 7.29
C SER A 58 -7.54 -13.74 6.81
N GLN A 59 -8.72 -14.33 6.66
CA GLN A 59 -9.92 -13.59 6.26
C GLN A 59 -10.25 -12.37 7.15
N PRO A 60 -10.14 -12.43 8.49
CA PRO A 60 -10.33 -11.24 9.34
C PRO A 60 -9.34 -10.10 9.04
N ARG A 61 -8.09 -10.43 8.67
CA ARG A 61 -7.08 -9.44 8.29
C ARG A 61 -7.41 -8.80 6.94
N LEU A 62 -7.87 -9.58 5.96
CA LEU A 62 -8.33 -9.06 4.67
C LEU A 62 -9.53 -8.11 4.82
N LEU A 63 -10.51 -8.46 5.65
CA LEU A 63 -11.63 -7.58 5.97
C LEU A 63 -11.17 -6.27 6.62
N LYS A 64 -10.17 -6.34 7.50
CA LYS A 64 -9.55 -5.14 8.09
C LYS A 64 -8.86 -4.29 7.03
N ASN A 65 -8.06 -4.88 6.14
CA ASN A 65 -7.42 -4.16 5.03
C ASN A 65 -8.46 -3.44 4.17
N PHE A 66 -9.50 -4.16 3.75
CA PHE A 66 -10.58 -3.61 2.92
C PHE A 66 -11.31 -2.46 3.62
N ARG A 67 -11.61 -2.60 4.91
CA ARG A 67 -12.26 -1.54 5.68
C ARG A 67 -11.46 -0.24 5.63
N TYR A 68 -10.17 -0.27 5.94
CA TYR A 68 -9.34 0.95 5.90
C TYR A 68 -9.18 1.50 4.50
N PHE A 69 -9.01 0.63 3.49
CA PHE A 69 -9.01 1.04 2.08
C PHE A 69 -10.28 1.84 1.73
N ALA A 70 -11.46 1.33 2.11
CA ALA A 70 -12.74 1.98 1.85
C ALA A 70 -12.92 3.28 2.63
N GLU A 71 -12.52 3.32 3.91
CA GLU A 71 -12.59 4.53 4.75
C GLU A 71 -11.75 5.68 4.15
N ILE A 72 -10.51 5.39 3.73
CA ILE A 72 -9.64 6.38 3.08
C ILE A 72 -10.25 6.86 1.75
N ALA A 73 -10.75 5.94 0.93
CA ALA A 73 -11.37 6.28 -0.35
C ALA A 73 -12.61 7.19 -0.17
N LEU A 74 -13.46 6.90 0.80
CA LEU A 74 -14.63 7.71 1.11
C LEU A 74 -14.23 9.11 1.61
N MET A 75 -13.18 9.22 2.44
CA MET A 75 -12.68 10.52 2.88
C MET A 75 -12.18 11.38 1.71
N LEU A 76 -11.46 10.78 0.75
CA LEU A 76 -11.01 11.48 -0.45
C LEU A 76 -12.17 12.01 -1.30
N ILE A 77 -13.28 11.27 -1.36
CA ILE A 77 -14.50 11.67 -2.09
C ILE A 77 -15.22 12.80 -1.35
N GLN A 78 -15.34 12.70 -0.02
CA GLN A 78 -16.12 13.63 0.79
C GLN A 78 -15.47 15.01 1.00
N ARG A 79 -14.22 15.22 0.55
CA ARG A 79 -13.47 16.51 0.64
C ARG A 79 -13.60 17.17 2.03
N ARG A 80 -13.50 16.39 3.11
CA ARG A 80 -13.59 16.94 4.48
C ARG A 80 -12.32 17.78 4.76
N GLY A 81 -12.48 19.11 4.77
CA GLY A 81 -11.40 20.09 4.87
C GLY A 81 -10.82 20.28 6.27
N GLY A 82 -10.27 19.20 6.87
CA GLY A 82 -9.53 19.24 8.13
C GLY A 82 -8.08 18.83 7.91
N HIS A 83 -7.30 19.69 7.25
CA HIS A 83 -6.05 19.31 6.57
C HIS A 83 -4.94 18.72 7.47
N ASP A 84 -4.88 19.11 8.75
CA ASP A 84 -3.72 18.78 9.60
C ASP A 84 -3.96 17.67 10.63
N MET A 85 -5.19 17.52 11.16
CA MET A 85 -5.49 16.44 12.13
C MET A 85 -5.69 15.07 11.46
N GLU A 86 -5.96 15.05 10.15
CA GLU A 86 -6.24 13.81 9.42
C GLU A 86 -4.97 13.17 8.84
N ALA A 87 -3.90 13.95 8.57
CA ALA A 87 -2.69 13.47 7.90
C ALA A 87 -1.97 12.35 8.67
N ASP A 88 -1.76 12.51 9.98
CA ASP A 88 -1.13 11.47 10.81
C ASP A 88 -2.00 10.21 10.90
N ARG A 89 -3.32 10.40 10.93
CA ARG A 89 -4.29 9.30 10.94
C ARG A 89 -4.28 8.55 9.60
N PHE A 90 -4.16 9.25 8.48
CA PHE A 90 -4.08 8.65 7.15
C PHE A 90 -2.92 7.67 7.02
N LYS A 91 -1.73 7.98 7.56
CA LYS A 91 -0.61 7.04 7.52
C LYS A 91 -0.94 5.75 8.26
N SER A 92 -1.48 5.85 9.47
CA SER A 92 -1.89 4.65 10.24
C SER A 92 -2.94 3.81 9.49
N TRP A 93 -3.88 4.46 8.81
CA TRP A 93 -4.91 3.77 8.05
C TRP A 93 -4.34 3.14 6.78
N LEU A 94 -3.42 3.82 6.10
CA LEU A 94 -2.70 3.28 4.95
C LEU A 94 -1.88 2.05 5.35
N TYR A 95 -1.18 2.10 6.49
CA TYR A 95 -0.48 0.94 7.05
C TYR A 95 -1.40 -0.26 7.23
N GLU A 96 -2.61 -0.04 7.74
CA GLU A 96 -3.58 -1.11 7.93
C GLU A 96 -4.18 -1.58 6.59
N ALA A 97 -4.45 -0.68 5.65
CA ALA A 97 -4.96 -1.02 4.32
C ALA A 97 -3.95 -1.82 3.49
N SER A 98 -2.66 -1.52 3.62
CA SER A 98 -1.56 -2.16 2.88
C SER A 98 -0.83 -3.24 3.68
N PHE A 99 -1.42 -3.74 4.78
CA PHE A 99 -0.78 -4.81 5.55
C PHE A 99 -0.52 -6.04 4.68
N GLY A 100 0.72 -6.55 4.69
CA GLY A 100 1.20 -7.62 3.81
C GLY A 100 1.94 -7.11 2.56
N LEU A 101 1.74 -5.85 2.15
CA LEU A 101 2.33 -5.30 0.92
C LEU A 101 3.54 -4.38 1.16
N LEU A 102 3.78 -3.97 2.41
CA LEU A 102 4.87 -3.06 2.73
C LEU A 102 6.19 -3.83 2.88
N PRO A 103 7.31 -3.25 2.39
CA PRO A 103 8.62 -3.86 2.55
C PRO A 103 8.93 -4.02 4.04
N VAL A 104 9.32 -5.24 4.44
CA VAL A 104 9.76 -5.54 5.79
C VAL A 104 11.16 -4.94 5.97
N LYS A 105 11.28 -3.80 6.67
CA LYS A 105 12.60 -3.31 7.06
C LYS A 105 13.24 -4.29 8.06
N PRO A 106 14.42 -4.87 7.76
CA PRO A 106 15.09 -5.83 8.65
C PRO A 106 15.49 -5.25 10.02
N ASP A 107 15.55 -3.92 10.17
CA ASP A 107 16.00 -3.27 11.41
C ASP A 107 14.97 -3.24 12.55
N ARG A 108 13.72 -3.66 12.33
CA ARG A 108 12.72 -3.75 13.42
C ARG A 108 12.77 -5.03 14.26
N ILE A 109 13.62 -5.99 13.89
CA ILE A 109 13.76 -7.27 14.61
C ILE A 109 14.68 -7.13 15.85
N LYS A 110 15.53 -6.11 15.93
CA LYS A 110 16.50 -5.95 17.03
C LYS A 110 15.96 -5.31 18.33
N ARG A 111 14.66 -5.08 18.47
CA ARG A 111 14.10 -4.45 19.71
C ARG A 111 13.27 -5.39 20.59
N HIS A 112 13.22 -6.69 20.30
CA HIS A 112 12.45 -7.66 21.08
C HIS A 112 13.23 -8.95 21.41
N LEU A 113 14.56 -8.86 21.51
CA LEU A 113 15.40 -9.87 22.16
C LEU A 113 16.22 -9.19 23.27
#